data_AF-A0A483SBX8-F1
#
_entry.id   AF-A0A483SBX8-F1
#
_cell.length_a   1.000
_cell.length_b   1.000
_cell.length_c   1.000
_cell.angle_alpha   90.00
_cell.angle_beta   90.00
_cell.angle_gamma   90.00
#
_symmetry.space_group_name_H-M   'P 1'
#
loop_
_entity.id
_entity.type
_entity.pdbx_description
1 polymer ?
#
loop_
_entity_poly.entity_id
_entity_poly.type
_entity_poly.pdbx_seq_one_letter_code
_entity_poly.pdbx_strand_id
1 'polypeptide(L)' 'MGLKLHIHWFDKKTEEFKGGEYSKDFGDDGSVIESLGMPLKDNINNGWFDVEKSWVSILQPHFK' A
#
# COMPACT_ATOMS: atom_id res chain seq x y z
N MET A 1 -9.67 0.51 15.82
CA MET A 1 -9.43 0.03 14.44
C MET A 1 -8.44 0.99 13.83
N GLY A 2 -7.33 0.53 13.27
CA GLY A 2 -6.25 1.40 12.76
C GLY A 2 -5.92 1.16 11.28
N LEU A 3 -5.04 1.98 10.74
CA LEU A 3 -4.61 1.94 9.34
C LEU A 3 -3.64 0.79 9.09
N LYS A 4 -3.91 -0.02 8.06
CA LYS A 4 -2.98 -1.02 7.53
C LYS A 4 -2.89 -0.87 6.02
N LEU A 5 -1.69 -0.97 5.49
CA LEU A 5 -1.46 -1.08 4.06
C LEU A 5 -1.62 -2.53 3.64
N HIS A 6 -2.36 -2.75 2.56
CA HIS A 6 -2.52 -4.06 1.95
C HIS A 6 -1.90 -3.99 0.55
N ILE A 7 -0.87 -4.79 0.31
CA ILE A 7 -0.21 -4.86 -0.99
C ILE A 7 -0.53 -6.20 -1.63
N HIS A 8 -0.89 -6.19 -2.91
CA HIS A 8 -1.04 -7.37 -3.75
C HIS A 8 -0.06 -7.27 -4.91
N TRP A 9 0.51 -8.40 -5.34
CA TRP A 9 1.32 -8.47 -6.54
C TRP A 9 0.94 -9.67 -7.41
N PHE A 10 1.11 -9.47 -8.70
CA PHE A 10 0.67 -10.37 -9.75
C PHE A 10 1.81 -10.62 -10.73
N ASP A 11 1.74 -11.74 -11.44
CA ASP A 11 2.60 -11.97 -12.59
C ASP A 11 2.31 -10.94 -13.68
N LYS A 12 3.34 -10.29 -14.21
CA LYS A 12 3.15 -9.30 -15.28
C LYS A 12 2.71 -9.89 -16.62
N LYS A 13 2.90 -11.19 -16.84
CA LYS A 13 2.57 -11.86 -18.11
C LYS A 13 1.28 -12.66 -18.02
N THR A 14 1.10 -13.41 -16.93
CA THR A 14 -0.07 -14.28 -16.75
C THR A 14 -1.21 -13.61 -16.01
N GLU A 15 -0.97 -12.44 -15.40
CA GLU A 15 -1.91 -11.72 -14.51
C GLU A 15 -2.33 -12.53 -13.29
N GLU A 16 -1.68 -13.67 -13.04
CA GLU A 16 -1.97 -14.52 -11.90
C GLU A 16 -1.54 -13.86 -10.60
N PHE A 17 -2.39 -13.96 -9.59
CA PHE A 17 -2.07 -13.56 -8.23
C PHE A 17 -0.85 -14.34 -7.71
N LYS A 18 0.16 -13.62 -7.23
CA LYS A 18 1.39 -14.21 -6.66
C LYS A 18 1.45 -14.08 -5.15
N GLY A 19 0.79 -13.07 -4.57
CA GLY A 19 0.74 -12.91 -3.13
C GLY A 19 0.18 -11.57 -2.69
N GLY A 20 -0.04 -11.49 -1.38
CA GLY A 20 -0.45 -10.28 -0.71
C GLY A 20 0.03 -10.26 0.73
N GLU A 21 0.33 -9.08 1.24
CA GLU A 21 0.81 -8.87 2.60
C GLU A 21 0.16 -7.64 3.21
N TYR A 22 -0.12 -7.73 4.51
CA TYR A 22 -0.49 -6.57 5.32
C TYR A 22 0.73 -6.03 6.04
N SER A 23 0.88 -4.72 6.04
CA SER A 23 1.83 -4.04 6.91
C SER A 23 1.45 -4.22 8.39
N LYS A 24 2.32 -3.73 9.29
CA LYS A 24 1.92 -3.42 10.66
C LYS A 24 0.73 -2.45 10.69
N ASP A 25 0.06 -2.39 11.84
CA ASP A 25 -0.96 -1.39 12.14
C ASP A 25 -0.27 -0.03 12.45
N PHE A 26 -0.71 1.02 11.77
CA PHE A 26 -0.26 2.40 11.97
C PHE A 26 -1.20 3.19 12.90
N GLY A 27 -2.32 2.62 13.34
CA GLY A 27 -3.30 3.36 14.15
C GLY A 27 -3.91 4.50 13.35
N ASP A 28 -3.85 5.71 13.88
CA ASP A 28 -4.34 6.93 13.23
C ASP A 28 -3.24 7.67 12.44
N ASP A 29 -2.02 7.11 12.34
CA ASP A 29 -0.90 7.71 11.62
C ASP A 29 -1.00 7.46 10.11
N GLY A 30 -1.46 8.48 9.38
CA GLY A 30 -1.56 8.49 7.92
C GLY A 30 -0.29 8.94 7.18
N SER A 31 0.81 9.24 7.88
CA SER A 31 2.01 9.85 7.28
C SER A 31 2.61 9.02 6.14
N VAL A 32 2.50 7.69 6.21
CA VAL A 32 2.94 6.79 5.13
C VAL A 32 2.18 7.08 3.83
N ILE A 33 0.87 7.31 3.87
CA ILE A 33 0.07 7.63 2.68
C ILE A 33 0.37 9.05 2.18
N GLU A 34 0.53 10.01 3.08
CA GLU A 34 0.88 11.39 2.72
C GLU A 34 2.25 11.46 2.02
N SER A 35 3.22 10.64 2.45
CA SER A 35 4.54 10.56 1.82
C SER A 35 4.50 10.01 0.39
N LEU A 36 3.45 9.28 0.01
CA LEU A 36 3.20 8.85 -1.37
C LEU A 36 2.62 9.99 -2.23
N GLY A 37 2.31 11.15 -1.62
CA GLY A 37 1.66 12.28 -2.26
C GLY A 37 0.15 12.15 -2.39
N MET A 38 -0.46 11.20 -1.67
CA MET A 38 -1.90 10.93 -1.73
C MET A 38 -2.66 11.62 -0.59
N PRO A 39 -3.80 12.27 -0.86
CA PRO A 39 -4.70 12.73 0.18
C PRO A 39 -5.24 11.55 1.01
N LEU A 40 -5.40 11.70 2.32
CA LEU A 40 -6.09 10.69 3.13
C LEU A 40 -7.60 10.69 2.84
N LYS A 41 -8.18 11.87 2.67
CA LYS A 41 -9.60 12.04 2.38
C LYS A 41 -9.93 11.31 1.06
N ASP A 42 -11.01 10.53 1.09
CA ASP A 42 -11.56 9.78 -0.03
C ASP A 42 -10.66 8.65 -0.58
N ASN A 43 -9.49 8.37 -0.01
CA ASN A 43 -8.60 7.28 -0.44
C ASN A 43 -8.49 6.12 0.56
N ILE A 44 -8.97 6.29 1.81
CA ILE A 44 -9.03 5.21 2.79
C ILE A 44 -10.22 4.29 2.50
N ASN A 45 -9.97 2.99 2.44
CA ASN A 45 -10.98 1.96 2.14
C ASN A 45 -11.73 2.20 0.80
N ASN A 46 -11.09 2.87 -0.16
CA ASN A 46 -11.71 3.28 -1.42
C ASN A 46 -10.94 2.79 -2.65
N GLY A 47 -10.76 1.47 -2.76
CA GLY A 47 -10.14 0.83 -3.92
C GLY A 47 -8.65 0.53 -3.75
N TRP A 48 -7.98 0.33 -4.88
CA TRP A 48 -6.57 -0.06 -4.99
C TRP A 48 -5.83 0.94 -5.88
N PHE A 49 -4.53 1.10 -5.61
CA PHE A 49 -3.65 1.99 -6.37
C PHE A 49 -2.48 1.18 -6.94
N ASP A 50 -2.07 1.51 -8.15
CA ASP A 50 -0.85 0.95 -8.74
C ASP A 50 0.37 1.46 -7.98
N VAL A 51 1.27 0.55 -7.60
CA VAL A 51 2.51 0.90 -6.90
C VAL A 51 3.53 1.45 -7.90
N GLU A 52 3.76 2.76 -7.84
CA GLU A 52 4.78 3.41 -8.67
C GLU A 52 6.21 3.07 -8.21
N LYS A 53 7.18 3.20 -9.13
CA LYS A 53 8.60 2.94 -8.84
C LYS A 53 9.15 3.84 -7.72
N SER A 54 8.69 5.09 -7.65
CA SER A 54 9.05 6.07 -6.60
C SER A 54 8.60 5.59 -5.21
N TRP A 55 7.47 4.90 -5.13
CA TRP A 55 6.86 4.45 -3.88
C TRP A 55 7.57 3.25 -3.26
N VAL A 56 8.32 2.47 -4.05
CA VAL A 56 9.01 1.26 -3.57
C VAL A 56 9.88 1.57 -2.35
N SER A 57 10.67 2.66 -2.40
CA SER A 57 11.55 3.04 -1.28
C SER A 57 10.80 3.44 0.00
N ILE A 58 9.56 3.92 -0.15
CA ILE A 58 8.69 4.36 0.95
C ILE A 58 7.96 3.15 1.55
N LEU A 59 7.49 2.24 0.70
CA LEU A 59 6.66 1.09 1.09
C LEU A 59 7.49 -0.10 1.59
N GLN A 60 8.64 -0.39 0.96
CA GLN A 60 9.45 -1.58 1.25
C GLN A 60 9.79 -1.77 2.74
N PRO A 61 10.07 -0.72 3.55
CA PRO A 61 10.34 -0.89 4.99
C PRO A 61 9.17 -1.45 5.81
N HIS A 62 7.97 -1.56 5.24
CA HIS A 62 6.75 -1.98 5.94
C HIS A 62 6.31 -3.41 5.63
N PHE A 63 7.03 -4.12 4.74
CA PHE A 63 6.73 -5.48 4.27
C PHE A 63 7.98 -6.37 4.34
N LYS A 64 7.79 -7.70 4.40
CA LYS A 64 8.89 -8.67 4.56
C LYS A 64 9.46 -9.21 3.25
#